data_AF-A0A2G9YM55-F1
#
_entry.id   AF-A0A2G9YM55-F1
#
_cell.length_a   1.000
_cell.length_b   1.000
_cell.length_c   1.000
_cell.angle_alpha   90.00
_cell.angle_beta   90.00
_cell.angle_gamma   90.00
#
_symmetry.space_group_name_H-M   'P 1'
#
loop_
_entity.id
_entity.type
_entity.pdbx_description
1 polymer ?
#
loop_
_entity_poly.entity_id
_entity_poly.type
_entity_poly.pdbx_seq_one_letter_code
_entity_poly.pdbx_strand_id
1 'polypeptide(L)'
;LAIFKLTKAILLYTMPLLLIILFWGRDLTPLVLIAKYTALLVTIILIKNTNPRLRIDQALRFFWGPATILAVIAVILATLGY
;
A
#
# COMPACT_ATOMS: atom_id res chain seq x y z
N LEU A 1 2.19 -23.31 11.63
CA LEU A 1 1.86 -22.89 10.24
C LEU A 1 0.54 -22.12 10.14
N ALA A 2 -0.55 -22.58 10.79
CA ALA A 2 -1.87 -21.91 10.75
C ALA A 2 -1.83 -20.44 11.22
N ILE A 3 -1.18 -20.15 12.36
CA ILE A 3 -1.03 -18.79 12.89
C ILE A 3 -0.32 -17.88 11.87
N PHE A 4 0.78 -18.34 11.25
CA PHE A 4 1.47 -17.55 10.22
C PHE A 4 0.60 -17.23 9.00
N LYS A 5 -0.26 -18.17 8.57
CA LYS A 5 -1.22 -17.91 7.48
C LYS A 5 -2.28 -16.90 7.91
N LEU A 6 -2.78 -17.02 9.14
CA LEU A 6 -3.73 -16.08 9.72
C LEU A 6 -3.16 -14.66 9.79
N THR A 7 -1.93 -14.50 10.31
CA THR A 7 -1.27 -13.18 10.37
C THR A 7 -1.10 -12.57 8.99
N LYS A 8 -0.72 -13.36 7.97
CA LYS A 8 -0.63 -12.86 6.59
C LYS A 8 -1.98 -12.46 6.01
N ALA A 9 -3.05 -13.19 6.35
CA ALA A 9 -4.40 -12.84 5.92
C ALA A 9 -4.88 -11.55 6.58
N ILE A 10 -4.62 -11.38 7.89
CA ILE A 10 -4.89 -10.14 8.62
C ILE A 10 -4.14 -8.98 7.97
N LEU A 11 -2.85 -9.15 7.66
CA LEU A 11 -2.06 -8.11 6.99
C LEU A 11 -2.65 -7.72 5.62
N LEU A 12 -3.09 -8.70 4.82
CA LEU A 12 -3.72 -8.44 3.52
C LEU A 12 -5.03 -7.65 3.65
N TYR A 13 -5.73 -7.76 4.78
CA TYR A 13 -6.94 -6.99 5.08
C TYR A 13 -6.61 -5.59 5.63
N THR A 14 -5.69 -5.51 6.59
CA THR A 14 -5.35 -4.26 7.28
C THR A 14 -4.64 -3.27 6.35
N MET A 15 -3.75 -3.75 5.47
CA MET A 15 -2.97 -2.87 4.58
C MET A 15 -3.86 -2.03 3.64
N PRO A 16 -4.80 -2.61 2.87
CA PRO A 16 -5.72 -1.83 2.03
C PRO A 16 -6.59 -0.85 2.82
N LEU A 17 -7.11 -1.30 3.97
CA LEU A 17 -8.02 -0.50 4.77
C LEU A 17 -7.30 0.72 5.36
N LEU A 18 -6.05 0.55 5.80
CA LEU A 18 -5.20 1.65 6.26
C LEU A 18 -4.95 2.68 5.15
N LEU A 19 -4.63 2.24 3.93
CA LEU A 19 -4.40 3.13 2.80
C LEU A 19 -5.65 3.93 2.42
N ILE A 20 -6.83 3.31 2.48
CA ILE A 20 -8.09 4.01 2.21
C ILE A 20 -8.34 5.09 3.25
N ILE A 21 -8.15 4.78 4.54
CA ILE A 21 -8.40 5.76 5.61
C ILE A 21 -7.43 6.94 5.51
N LEU A 22 -6.14 6.69 5.32
CA LEU A 22 -5.11 7.73 5.34
C LEU A 22 -5.10 8.59 4.08
N PHE A 23 -5.24 7.98 2.89
CA PHE A 23 -5.02 8.66 1.61
C PHE A 23 -6.29 8.83 0.77
N TRP A 24 -7.35 8.04 1.02
CA TRP A 24 -8.58 8.05 0.20
C TRP A 24 -9.87 8.14 1.04
N GLY A 25 -9.77 8.78 2.21
CA GLY A 25 -10.80 8.78 3.25
C GLY A 25 -12.00 9.69 3.03
N ARG A 26 -12.09 10.38 1.89
CA ARG A 26 -13.13 11.40 1.61
C ARG A 26 -14.57 10.89 1.80
N ASP A 27 -14.86 9.69 1.30
CA ASP A 27 -16.19 9.07 1.35
C ASP A 27 -16.08 7.66 1.94
N LEU A 28 -16.73 7.44 3.09
CA LEU A 28 -16.70 6.20 3.87
C LEU A 28 -18.08 5.53 3.99
N THR A 29 -19.01 5.86 3.10
CA THR A 29 -20.28 5.13 3.04
C THR A 29 -20.01 3.64 2.78
N PRO A 30 -20.79 2.71 3.36
CA PRO A 30 -20.47 1.28 3.31
C PRO A 30 -20.25 0.76 1.89
N LEU A 31 -21.07 1.20 0.93
CA LEU A 31 -20.97 0.78 -0.47
C LEU A 31 -19.67 1.28 -1.14
N VAL A 32 -19.32 2.56 -0.94
CA VAL A 32 -18.12 3.15 -1.54
C VAL A 32 -16.86 2.57 -0.89
N LEU A 33 -16.89 2.31 0.41
CA LEU A 33 -15.79 1.68 1.13
C LEU A 33 -15.52 0.27 0.60
N ILE A 34 -16.57 -0.54 0.40
CA ILE A 34 -16.46 -1.89 -0.19
C ILE A 34 -15.88 -1.80 -1.60
N ALA A 35 -16.33 -0.84 -2.41
CA ALA A 35 -15.80 -0.65 -3.76
C ALA A 35 -14.31 -0.27 -3.77
N LYS A 36 -13.90 0.72 -2.95
CA LYS A 36 -12.50 1.13 -2.79
C LYS A 36 -11.62 -0.03 -2.30
N TYR A 37 -12.09 -0.77 -1.31
CA TYR A 37 -11.40 -1.92 -0.76
C TYR A 37 -11.21 -3.00 -1.82
N THR A 38 -12.26 -3.34 -2.56
CA THR A 38 -12.21 -4.35 -3.63
C THR A 38 -11.23 -3.94 -4.73
N ALA A 39 -11.27 -2.68 -5.18
CA ALA A 39 -10.35 -2.17 -6.19
C ALA A 39 -8.87 -2.30 -5.76
N LEU A 40 -8.57 -1.94 -4.52
CA LEU A 40 -7.20 -2.00 -3.99
C LEU A 40 -6.75 -3.46 -3.78
N LEU A 41 -7.64 -4.32 -3.30
CA LEU A 41 -7.38 -5.76 -3.17
C LEU A 41 -7.06 -6.41 -4.52
N VAL A 42 -7.87 -6.13 -5.55
CA VAL A 42 -7.63 -6.63 -6.92
C VAL A 42 -6.29 -6.15 -7.44
N THR A 43 -5.95 -4.88 -7.21
CA THR A 43 -4.66 -4.30 -7.62
C THR A 43 -3.49 -5.02 -6.96
N ILE A 44 -3.55 -5.27 -5.65
CA ILE A 44 -2.50 -6.01 -4.92
C ILE A 44 -2.35 -7.43 -5.46
N ILE A 45 -3.47 -8.12 -5.69
CA ILE A 45 -3.46 -9.49 -6.22
C ILE A 45 -2.86 -9.50 -7.63
N LEU A 46 -3.23 -8.54 -8.48
CA LEU A 46 -2.69 -8.43 -9.83
C LEU A 46 -1.18 -8.19 -9.80
N ILE A 47 -0.70 -7.21 -9.02
CA ILE A 47 0.74 -6.93 -8.84
C ILE A 47 1.49 -8.18 -8.38
N LYS A 48 0.92 -8.92 -7.44
CA LYS A 48 1.51 -10.17 -6.93
C LYS A 48 1.59 -11.26 -8.01
N ASN A 49 0.61 -11.31 -8.91
CA ASN A 49 0.52 -12.33 -9.95
C ASN A 49 1.33 -11.97 -11.20
N THR A 50 1.48 -10.68 -11.53
CA THR A 50 2.16 -10.24 -12.76
C THR A 50 3.65 -9.98 -12.59
N ASN A 51 4.11 -9.63 -11.39
CA ASN A 51 5.51 -9.23 -11.21
C ASN A 51 6.44 -10.42 -10.90
N PRO A 52 7.59 -10.51 -11.58
CA PRO A 52 8.62 -11.47 -11.23
C PRO A 52 9.19 -11.16 -9.84
N ARG A 53 9.62 -12.20 -9.13
CA ARG A 53 10.15 -12.06 -7.77
C ARG A 53 11.43 -11.22 -7.76
N LEU A 54 11.37 -10.06 -7.12
CA LEU A 54 12.51 -9.15 -6.97
C LEU A 54 13.51 -9.70 -5.94
N ARG A 55 14.81 -9.46 -6.20
CA ARG A 55 15.86 -9.74 -5.20
C ARG A 55 15.82 -8.70 -4.10
N ILE A 56 16.20 -9.12 -2.89
CA ILE A 56 16.18 -8.26 -1.70
C ILE A 56 17.08 -7.03 -1.92
N ASP A 57 18.24 -7.19 -2.56
CA ASP A 57 19.16 -6.08 -2.84
C ASP A 57 18.54 -5.02 -3.76
N GLN A 58 17.77 -5.46 -4.76
CA GLN A 58 17.08 -4.57 -5.69
C GLN A 58 15.93 -3.84 -5.00
N ALA A 59 15.15 -4.55 -4.17
CA ALA A 59 14.08 -3.95 -3.39
C ALA A 59 14.66 -2.91 -2.41
N LEU A 60 15.75 -3.24 -1.71
CA LEU A 60 16.40 -2.34 -0.78
C LEU A 60 16.88 -1.07 -1.50
N ARG A 61 17.56 -1.21 -2.64
CA ARG A 61 18.02 -0.06 -3.45
C ARG A 61 16.86 0.81 -3.95
N PHE A 62 15.73 0.21 -4.33
CA PHE A 62 14.55 0.95 -4.77
C PHE A 62 13.91 1.75 -3.63
N PHE A 63 13.69 1.10 -2.47
CA PHE A 63 13.04 1.74 -1.34
C PHE A 63 13.92 2.82 -0.70
N TRP A 64 15.23 2.59 -0.55
CA TRP A 64 16.16 3.55 0.06
C TRP A 64 16.67 4.63 -0.90
N GLY A 65 16.58 4.42 -2.22
CA GLY A 65 17.03 5.38 -3.21
C GLY A 65 15.88 6.28 -3.65
N PRO A 66 15.26 6.01 -4.82
CA PRO A 66 14.28 6.90 -5.43
C PRO A 66 13.04 7.11 -4.55
N ALA A 67 12.53 6.06 -3.90
CA ALA A 67 11.30 6.18 -3.11
C ALA A 67 11.47 7.07 -1.87
N THR A 68 12.58 6.93 -1.12
CA THR A 68 12.87 7.82 0.01
C THR A 68 13.06 9.26 -0.43
N ILE A 69 13.81 9.51 -1.51
CA ILE A 69 14.04 10.87 -2.01
C ILE A 69 12.71 11.54 -2.38
N LEU A 70 11.84 10.83 -3.11
CA LEU A 70 10.51 11.34 -3.46
C LEU A 70 9.65 11.61 -2.21
N ALA A 71 9.69 10.73 -1.22
CA ALA A 71 8.96 10.93 0.04
C ALA A 71 9.47 12.15 0.81
N VAL A 72 10.79 12.36 0.89
CA VAL A 72 11.38 13.54 1.54
C VAL A 72 10.97 14.82 0.81
N ILE A 73 10.99 14.82 -0.53
CA ILE A 73 10.51 15.96 -1.32
C ILE A 73 9.03 16.23 -1.04
N ALA A 74 8.18 15.20 -1.01
CA ALA A 74 6.76 15.35 -0.71
C ALA A 74 6.53 15.95 0.69
N VAL A 75 7.31 15.56 1.69
CA VAL A 75 7.24 16.13 3.05
C VAL A 75 7.66 17.60 3.05
N ILE A 76 8.75 17.96 2.36
CA ILE A 76 9.19 19.36 2.26
C ILE A 76 8.13 20.22 1.58
N LEU A 77 7.53 19.74 0.48
CA LEU A 77 6.47 20.47 -0.21
C LEU A 77 5.25 20.66 0.70
N ALA A 78 4.83 19.58 1.38
CA ALA A 78 3.71 19.62 2.30
C ALA A 78 3.94 20.59 3.47
N THR A 79 5.16 20.69 4.02
CA THR A 79 5.46 21.65 5.09
C THR A 79 5.53 23.10 4.60
N LEU A 80 5.89 23.31 3.33
CA LEU A 80 5.81 24.62 2.67
C LEU A 80 4.37 25.01 2.29
N GLY A 81 3.42 24.08 2.40
CA GLY A 81 2.00 24.32 2.10
C GLY A 81 1.63 24.15 0.63
N TYR A 82 2.49 23.48 -0.16
CA TYR A 82 2.20 23.03 -1.52
C TYR A 82 1.71 21.59 -1.53
#